data_AF-A0A357CVW9-F1
#
_entry.id   AF-A0A357CVW9-F1
#
_cell.length_a   1.000
_cell.length_b   1.000
_cell.length_c   1.000
_cell.angle_alpha   90.00
_cell.angle_beta   90.00
_cell.angle_gamma   90.00
#
_symmetry.space_group_name_H-M   'P 1'
#
loop_
_entity.id
_entity.type
_entity.pdbx_description
1 polymer ?
#
loop_
_entity_poly.entity_id
_entity_poly.type
_entity_poly.pdbx_seq_one_letter_code
_entity_poly.pdbx_strand_id
1 'polypeptide(L)' 'QRGTKIHPGMNVGRGSDDTLFALVNGVVRFEPMAGGRKKVSVYVSDAD' A
#
# COMPACT_ATOMS: atom_id res chain seq x y z
N GLN A 1 -1.93 -2.04 -10.84
CA GLN A 1 -1.94 -3.55 -10.93
C GLN A 1 -3.08 -3.96 -11.86
N ARG A 2 -3.12 -5.18 -12.41
CA ARG A 2 -4.33 -5.65 -13.14
C ARG A 2 -5.32 -6.25 -12.13
N GLY A 3 -6.26 -5.44 -11.64
CA GLY A 3 -7.13 -5.77 -10.50
C GLY A 3 -6.44 -5.55 -9.15
N THR A 4 -7.18 -5.69 -8.04
CA THR A 4 -6.68 -5.45 -6.68
C THR A 4 -6.16 -6.72 -5.99
N LYS A 5 -4.98 -7.19 -6.39
CA LYS A 5 -4.25 -8.30 -5.74
C LYS A 5 -3.63 -7.87 -4.42
N ILE A 6 -3.07 -6.66 -4.39
CA ILE A 6 -2.56 -5.99 -3.19
C ILE A 6 -3.48 -4.82 -2.88
N HIS A 7 -3.93 -4.72 -1.64
CA HIS A 7 -4.84 -3.69 -1.19
C HIS A 7 -4.08 -2.46 -0.70
N PRO A 8 -4.62 -1.26 -0.91
CA PRO A 8 -4.10 -0.09 -0.22
C PRO A 8 -4.33 -0.26 1.28
N GLY A 9 -3.25 -0.11 2.04
CA GLY A 9 -3.22 -0.03 3.50
C GLY A 9 -3.07 1.42 3.96
N MET A 10 -2.35 1.63 5.06
CA MET A 10 -2.16 2.98 5.62
C MET A 10 -1.25 3.81 4.71
N ASN A 11 -1.62 5.06 4.45
CA ASN A 11 -0.87 6.03 3.62
C ASN A 11 -0.55 5.56 2.19
N VAL A 12 -1.40 4.71 1.62
CA VAL A 12 -1.32 4.27 0.22
C VAL A 12 -2.63 4.59 -0.49
N GLY A 13 -2.53 5.33 -1.59
CA GLY A 13 -3.63 5.60 -2.51
C GLY A 13 -3.73 4.53 -3.62
N ARG A 14 -4.88 4.47 -4.28
CA ARG A 14 -5.11 3.63 -5.46
C ARG A 14 -5.72 4.45 -6.58
N GLY A 15 -5.09 4.43 -7.76
CA GLY A 15 -5.60 5.04 -8.98
C GLY A 15 -6.79 4.29 -9.57
N SER A 16 -7.45 4.87 -10.56
CA SER A 16 -8.58 4.25 -11.26
C SER A 16 -8.19 2.99 -12.04
N ASP A 17 -6.91 2.87 -12.41
CA ASP A 17 -6.29 1.72 -13.07
C ASP A 17 -5.71 0.70 -12.06
N ASP A 18 -6.13 0.78 -10.80
CA ASP A 18 -5.60 0.03 -9.66
C ASP A 18 -4.10 0.23 -9.37
N THR A 19 -3.43 1.24 -9.93
CA THR A 19 -2.03 1.55 -9.55
C THR A 19 -1.97 2.06 -8.11
N LEU A 20 -1.04 1.53 -7.31
CA LEU A 20 -0.85 1.94 -5.91
C LEU A 20 0.27 2.99 -5.83
N PHE A 21 0.06 4.03 -5.02
CA PHE A 21 1.04 5.10 -4.81
C PHE A 21 1.10 5.53 -3.35
N ALA A 22 2.27 5.99 -2.90
CA ALA A 22 2.46 6.50 -1.55
C ALA A 22 1.82 7.88 -1.39
N LEU A 23 1.17 8.11 -0.25
CA LEU A 23 0.62 9.43 0.11
C LEU A 23 1.58 10.25 0.98
N VAL A 24 2.57 9.59 1.59
CA VAL A 24 3.58 10.18 2.47
C VAL A 24 4.94 9.54 2.19
N ASN A 25 6.01 10.22 2.57
CA ASN A 25 7.35 9.62 2.60
C ASN A 25 7.45 8.62 3.76
N GLY A 26 8.21 7.54 3.54
CA GLY A 26 8.39 6.53 4.57
C GLY A 26 8.78 5.17 4.02
N VAL A 27 8.66 4.17 4.88
CA VAL A 27 9.01 2.77 4.58
C VAL A 27 7.76 1.99 4.18
N VAL A 28 7.86 1.30 3.06
CA VAL A 28 6.80 0.42 2.55
C VAL A 28 6.82 -0.91 3.29
N ARG A 29 5.65 -1.37 3.75
CA ARG A 29 5.47 -2.69 4.37
C ARG A 29 4.26 -3.42 3.80
N PHE A 30 4.43 -4.71 3.53
CA PHE A 30 3.35 -5.61 3.12
C PHE A 30 2.86 -6.42 4.31
N GLU A 31 1.55 -6.59 4.41
CA GLU A 31 0.90 -7.33 5.49
C GLU A 31 -0.15 -8.29 4.92
N PRO A 32 -0.30 -9.49 5.51
CA PRO A 32 -1.36 -10.41 5.12
C PRO A 32 -2.75 -9.85 5.46
N MET A 33 -3.73 -10.25 4.67
CA MET A 33 -5.16 -10.04 4.92
C MET A 33 -5.88 -11.40 4.87
N ALA A 34 -7.12 -11.42 5.35
CA ALA A 34 -7.99 -12.59 5.24
C ALA A 34 -8.13 -13.08 3.78
N GLY A 35 -8.28 -14.39 3.60
CA GLY A 35 -8.45 -15.01 2.28
C GLY A 35 -7.17 -15.00 1.42
N GLY A 36 -5.98 -14.98 2.04
CA GLY A 36 -4.70 -15.05 1.33
C GLY A 36 -4.33 -13.76 0.57
N ARG A 37 -5.09 -12.68 0.78
CA ARG A 37 -4.84 -11.36 0.18
C ARG A 37 -3.73 -10.66 0.95
N LYS A 38 -3.20 -9.57 0.38
CA LYS A 38 -2.19 -8.72 1.03
C LYS A 38 -2.61 -7.27 0.95
N LYS A 39 -2.18 -6.46 1.92
CA LYS A 39 -2.22 -4.99 1.83
C LYS A 39 -0.80 -4.42 1.90
N VAL A 40 -0.64 -3.20 1.40
CA VAL A 40 0.62 -2.46 1.47
C VAL A 40 0.38 -1.11 2.14
N SER A 41 1.22 -0.79 3.11
CA SER A 41 1.18 0.47 3.88
C SER A 41 2.50 1.19 3.78
N VAL A 42 2.50 2.51 3.96
CA VAL A 42 3.69 3.34 4.15
C VAL A 42 3.70 3.85 5.58
N TYR A 43 4.77 3.56 6.32
CA TYR A 43 5.01 4.06 7.67
C TYR A 43 6.01 5.20 7.62
N VAL A 44 5.68 6.34 8.22
CA VAL A 44 6.55 7.51 8.24
C VAL A 44 7.90 7.12 8.82
N SER A 45 8.95 7.55 8.14
CA SER A 45 10.34 7.42 8.57
C SER A 45 10.80 8.81 8.93
N ASP A 46 11.18 9.06 10.18
CA ASP A 46 11.68 10.36 10.66
C ASP A 46 13.08 10.71 10.15
N ALA A 47 13.49 10.14 9.01
CA ALA A 47 14.80 10.38 8.42
C ALA A 47 14.63 11.34 7.23
N ASP A 48 14.80 12.62 7.51
CA ASP A 48 15.18 13.66 6.55
C ASP A 48 16.62 14.12 6.86
#